data_AF-A0AAW2LCP4-F1
#
_entry.id   AF-A0AAW2LCP4-F1
#
_cell.length_a   1.000
_cell.length_b   1.000
_cell.length_c   1.000
_cell.angle_alpha   90.00
_cell.angle_beta   90.00
_cell.angle_gamma   90.00
#
_symmetry.space_group_name_H-M   'P 1'
#
loop_
_entity.id
_entity.type
_entity.pdbx_description
1 polymer ?
#
loop_
_entity_poly.entity_id
_entity_poly.type
_entity_poly.pdbx_seq_one_letter_code
_entity_poly.pdbx_strand_id
1 'polypeptide(L)'
;MPLTPPPPKLKLTESLLVNFHVFAHEDGDKRKGAGVFYRNWTIENAKELGLKGWVRNRRDGSVEALFSGSPEKVQEMEQRCRRGPPDAMVTGLQVVPSTDDPGTSFERKPTV
;
A
#
# COMPACT_ATOMS: atom_id res chain seq x y z
N MET A 1 19.60 21.65 -8.30
CA MET A 1 18.87 20.38 -8.53
C MET A 1 18.80 19.66 -7.19
N PRO A 2 17.63 19.49 -6.55
CA PRO A 2 17.61 18.78 -5.27
C PRO A 2 17.75 17.28 -5.56
N LEU A 3 18.92 16.75 -5.22
CA LEU A 3 19.13 15.32 -5.06
C LEU A 3 18.28 14.90 -3.86
N THR A 4 17.17 14.20 -4.11
CA THR A 4 16.51 13.45 -3.06
C THR A 4 17.54 12.49 -2.47
N PRO A 5 17.72 12.44 -1.13
CA PRO A 5 18.62 11.47 -0.53
C PRO A 5 18.16 10.07 -0.97
N PRO A 6 19.08 9.19 -1.42
CA PRO A 6 18.72 7.82 -1.70
C PRO A 6 18.13 7.22 -0.42
N PRO A 7 16.99 6.54 -0.49
CA PRO A 7 16.38 5.91 0.68
C PRO A 7 17.39 4.97 1.35
N PRO A 8 17.30 4.81 2.68
CA PRO A 8 18.24 4.00 3.43
C PRO A 8 18.29 2.59 2.83
N LYS A 9 19.49 2.12 2.50
CA LYS A 9 19.72 0.76 1.98
C LYS A 9 19.39 -0.24 3.09
N LEU A 10 18.13 -0.67 3.17
CA LEU A 10 17.74 -1.84 3.97
C LEU A 10 18.54 -3.04 3.44
N LYS A 11 19.34 -3.66 4.31
CA LYS A 11 20.12 -4.84 3.97
C LYS A 11 19.18 -6.03 3.71
N LEU A 12 19.14 -6.44 2.45
CA LEU A 12 19.03 -7.80 1.90
C LEU A 12 18.55 -8.92 2.85
N THR A 13 17.25 -9.22 2.84
CA THR A 13 16.74 -10.59 2.96
C THR A 13 15.61 -10.75 1.97
N GLU A 14 15.62 -11.86 1.23
CA GLU A 14 14.53 -12.28 0.35
C GLU A 14 13.20 -12.19 1.11
N SER A 15 12.26 -11.36 0.63
CA SER A 15 10.89 -11.20 1.18
C SER A 15 10.75 -10.39 2.48
N LEU A 16 11.27 -9.16 2.53
CA LEU A 16 10.85 -8.24 3.59
C LEU A 16 9.42 -7.77 3.33
N LEU A 17 8.51 -8.04 4.26
CA LEU A 17 7.13 -7.62 4.13
C LEU A 17 7.01 -6.22 4.65
N VAL A 18 6.53 -5.36 3.78
CA VAL A 18 6.26 -3.98 4.15
C VAL A 18 4.77 -3.88 4.29
N ASN A 19 4.33 -3.77 5.55
CA ASN A 19 2.97 -3.39 5.85
C ASN A 19 2.92 -1.87 5.88
N PHE A 20 1.99 -1.28 5.17
CA PHE A 20 1.71 0.13 5.33
C PHE A 20 0.25 0.42 5.55
N HIS A 21 0.01 1.40 6.41
CA HIS A 21 -1.30 1.91 6.74
C HIS A 21 -1.49 3.21 5.98
N VAL A 22 -2.51 3.24 5.14
CA VAL A 22 -2.92 4.40 4.37
C VAL A 22 -4.14 5.00 5.06
N PHE A 23 -3.98 6.23 5.50
CA PHE A 23 -5.06 7.05 6.02
C PHE A 23 -5.55 7.92 4.86
N ALA A 24 -6.58 7.45 4.17
CA ALA A 24 -7.29 8.26 3.18
C ALA A 24 -8.42 9.03 3.88
N HIS A 25 -8.54 10.33 3.63
CA HIS A 25 -9.65 11.14 4.11
C HIS A 25 -10.52 11.52 2.92
N GLU A 26 -11.82 11.26 3.01
CA GLU A 26 -12.79 11.71 2.01
C GLU A 26 -13.27 13.12 2.39
N ASP A 27 -13.03 14.10 1.52
CA ASP A 27 -13.62 15.42 1.65
C ASP A 27 -15.11 15.36 1.31
N GLY A 28 -15.92 15.16 2.34
CA GLY A 28 -17.23 15.80 2.49
C GLY A 28 -18.26 15.75 1.35
N ASP A 29 -18.59 14.59 0.79
CA ASP A 29 -19.99 14.29 0.39
C ASP A 29 -20.22 12.78 0.40
N LYS A 30 -21.24 12.34 1.15
CA LYS A 30 -21.48 10.93 1.50
C LYS A 30 -21.68 10.04 0.25
N ARG A 31 -20.60 9.48 -0.31
CA ARG A 31 -20.70 8.28 -1.15
C ARG A 31 -20.09 7.09 -0.42
N LYS A 32 -20.97 6.25 0.14
CA LYS A 32 -20.66 4.89 0.59
C LYS A 32 -19.93 4.14 -0.54
N GLY A 33 -18.59 4.13 -0.56
CA GLY A 33 -17.85 3.39 -1.59
C GLY A 33 -16.35 3.63 -1.76
N ALA A 34 -15.72 4.65 -1.17
CA ALA A 34 -14.32 5.00 -1.53
C ALA A 34 -13.26 3.94 -1.17
N GLY A 35 -13.54 3.08 -0.19
CA GLY A 35 -12.66 1.97 0.15
C GLY A 35 -12.49 0.94 -0.99
N VAL A 36 -13.37 0.92 -2.00
CA VAL A 36 -13.27 -0.04 -3.11
C VAL A 36 -12.28 0.43 -4.18
N PHE A 37 -12.20 1.74 -4.43
CA PHE A 37 -11.34 2.31 -5.47
C PHE A 37 -9.86 2.24 -5.12
N TYR A 38 -9.48 2.67 -3.90
CA TYR A 38 -8.09 2.60 -3.46
C TYR A 38 -7.56 1.16 -3.47
N ARG A 39 -8.42 0.22 -3.09
CA ARG A 39 -8.12 -1.19 -3.01
C ARG A 39 -7.89 -1.83 -4.38
N ASN A 40 -8.78 -1.56 -5.33
CA ASN A 40 -8.64 -2.08 -6.69
C ASN A 40 -7.40 -1.49 -7.36
N TRP A 41 -7.19 -0.19 -7.22
CA TRP A 41 -5.98 0.50 -7.68
C TRP A 41 -4.71 -0.13 -7.07
N THR A 42 -4.73 -0.41 -5.76
CA THR A 42 -3.60 -1.07 -5.07
C THR A 42 -3.31 -2.46 -5.63
N ILE A 43 -4.35 -3.26 -5.87
CA ILE A 43 -4.20 -4.62 -6.44
C ILE A 43 -3.61 -4.56 -7.85
N GLU A 44 -4.09 -3.65 -8.70
CA GLU A 44 -3.59 -3.47 -10.06
C GLU A 44 -2.10 -3.11 -10.06
N ASN A 45 -1.72 -2.09 -9.28
CA ASN A 45 -0.32 -1.65 -9.16
C ASN A 45 0.58 -2.74 -8.56
N ALA A 46 0.09 -3.48 -7.56
CA ALA A 46 0.80 -4.62 -6.99
C ALA A 46 1.04 -5.72 -8.03
N LYS A 47 0.03 -6.03 -8.84
CA LYS A 47 0.13 -7.02 -9.92
C LYS A 47 1.08 -6.56 -11.02
N GLU A 48 1.02 -5.30 -11.43
CA GLU A 48 1.95 -4.71 -12.41
C GLU A 48 3.40 -4.83 -11.95
N LEU A 49 3.65 -4.55 -10.67
CA LEU A 49 4.97 -4.69 -10.06
C LEU A 49 5.32 -6.15 -9.78
N GLY A 50 4.38 -7.09 -9.84
CA GLY A 50 4.58 -8.50 -9.47
C GLY A 50 4.89 -8.69 -7.99
N LEU A 51 4.27 -7.87 -7.13
CA LEU A 51 4.32 -7.98 -5.67
C LEU A 51 3.28 -8.99 -5.19
N LYS A 52 3.60 -9.66 -4.08
CA LYS A 52 2.68 -10.58 -3.37
C LYS A 52 2.21 -9.94 -2.08
N GLY A 53 1.10 -10.39 -1.51
CA GLY A 53 0.60 -9.83 -0.27
C GLY A 53 -0.91 -9.75 -0.21
N TRP A 54 -1.41 -8.81 0.57
CA TRP A 54 -2.83 -8.60 0.66
C TRP A 54 -3.15 -7.16 0.99
N VAL A 55 -4.34 -6.73 0.64
CA VAL A 55 -4.91 -5.45 1.07
C VAL A 55 -6.15 -5.73 1.90
N ARG A 56 -6.49 -4.90 2.89
CA ARG A 56 -7.76 -4.90 3.62
C ARG A 56 -8.18 -3.48 3.99
N ASN A 57 -9.48 -3.27 4.11
CA ASN A 57 -10.00 -2.02 4.67
C ASN A 57 -10.30 -2.24 6.15
N ARG A 58 -10.14 -1.18 6.95
CA ARG A 58 -10.55 -1.14 8.34
C ARG A 58 -11.90 -0.44 8.46
N ARG A 59 -12.68 -0.78 9.49
CA ARG A 59 -13.95 -0.10 9.80
C ARG A 59 -13.81 1.39 10.09
N ASP A 60 -12.61 1.85 10.46
CA ASP A 60 -12.33 3.27 10.68
C ASP A 60 -12.18 4.08 9.37
N GLY A 61 -12.18 3.41 8.21
CA GLY A 61 -12.02 4.03 6.89
C GLY A 61 -10.61 3.93 6.32
N SER A 62 -9.61 3.62 7.16
CA SER A 62 -8.23 3.42 6.69
C SER A 62 -8.05 2.11 5.91
N VAL A 63 -7.03 2.09 5.05
CA VAL A 63 -6.64 0.91 4.27
C VAL A 63 -5.31 0.39 4.76
N GLU A 64 -5.24 -0.89 5.04
CA GLU A 64 -4.03 -1.59 5.45
C GLU A 64 -3.62 -2.56 4.35
N ALA A 65 -2.36 -2.52 3.94
CA ALA A 65 -1.88 -3.36 2.87
C ALA A 65 -0.46 -3.84 3.14
N LEU A 66 -0.24 -5.11 2.80
CA LEU A 66 1.02 -5.81 2.96
C LEU A 66 1.56 -6.15 1.57
N PHE A 67 2.83 -5.83 1.35
CA PHE A 67 3.54 -6.10 0.11
C PHE A 67 4.82 -6.87 0.39
N SER A 68 5.05 -7.87 -0.44
CA SER A 68 6.21 -8.72 -0.46
C SER A 68 6.80 -8.74 -1.84
N GLY A 69 8.09 -8.50 -1.93
CA GLY A 69 8.84 -8.60 -3.17
C GLY A 69 10.17 -7.91 -3.05
N SER A 70 10.75 -7.58 -4.22
CA SER A 70 12.01 -6.86 -4.27
C SER A 70 11.87 -5.48 -3.62
N PRO A 71 12.88 -5.02 -2.86
CA PRO A 71 12.83 -3.73 -2.18
C PRO A 71 12.58 -2.57 -3.15
N GLU A 72 13.12 -2.64 -4.36
CA GLU A 72 12.91 -1.64 -5.42
C GLU A 72 11.43 -1.52 -5.81
N LYS A 73 10.75 -2.66 -5.96
CA LYS A 73 9.32 -2.72 -6.32
C LYS A 73 8.43 -2.23 -5.17
N VAL A 74 8.77 -2.62 -3.94
CA VAL A 74 8.05 -2.18 -2.74
C VAL A 74 8.18 -0.66 -2.56
N GLN A 75 9.38 -0.11 -2.77
CA GLN A 75 9.62 1.32 -2.72
C GLN A 75 8.87 2.08 -3.82
N GLU A 76 8.80 1.52 -5.04
CA GLU A 76 7.98 2.09 -6.09
C GLU A 76 6.49 2.09 -5.71
N MET A 77 5.99 0.97 -5.17
CA MET A 77 4.62 0.87 -4.67
C MET A 77 4.33 1.91 -3.58
N GLU A 78 5.26 2.11 -2.64
CA GLU A 78 5.15 3.14 -1.60
C GLU A 78 4.99 4.54 -2.22
N GLN A 79 5.79 4.87 -3.23
CA GLN A 79 5.68 6.17 -3.91
C GLN A 79 4.35 6.32 -4.64
N ARG A 80 3.87 5.26 -5.30
CA ARG A 80 2.55 5.28 -5.94
C ARG A 80 1.46 5.49 -4.88
N CYS A 81 1.51 4.79 -3.76
CA CYS A 81 0.56 4.93 -2.65
C CYS A 81 0.58 6.33 -2.04
N ARG A 82 1.76 6.97 -1.92
CA ARG A 82 1.86 8.37 -1.50
C ARG A 82 1.13 9.32 -2.45
N ARG A 83 1.15 9.07 -3.76
CA ARG A 83 0.40 9.86 -4.73
C ARG A 83 -1.10 9.56 -4.68
N GLY A 84 -1.44 8.31 -4.40
CA GLY A 84 -2.81 7.83 -4.33
C GLY A 84 -3.52 7.82 -5.69
N PRO A 85 -4.74 7.26 -5.76
CA PRO A 85 -5.62 7.40 -6.90
C PRO A 85 -6.14 8.85 -7.03
N PRO A 86 -6.52 9.30 -8.24
CA PRO A 86 -7.02 10.66 -8.47
C PRO A 86 -8.32 11.00 -7.71
N ASP A 87 -9.07 9.98 -7.28
CA ASP A 87 -10.35 10.12 -6.56
C ASP A 87 -10.21 9.86 -5.03
N ALA A 88 -8.99 9.72 -4.50
CA ALA A 88 -8.77 9.49 -3.08
C ALA A 88 -7.59 10.31 -2.54
N MET A 89 -7.83 11.11 -1.51
CA MET A 89 -6.79 11.92 -0.88
C MET A 89 -6.11 11.16 0.26
N VAL A 90 -4.86 10.74 0.03
CA VAL A 90 -4.02 10.12 1.06
C VAL A 90 -3.49 11.21 1.99
N THR A 91 -4.01 11.24 3.22
CA THR A 91 -3.60 12.21 4.26
C THR A 91 -2.41 11.73 5.08
N GLY A 92 -2.16 10.43 5.10
CA GLY A 92 -1.02 9.85 5.80
C GLY A 92 -0.70 8.45 5.29
N LEU A 93 0.59 8.17 5.14
CA LEU A 93 1.11 6.84 4.85
C LEU A 93 2.11 6.48 5.93
N GLN A 94 1.83 5.40 6.67
CA GLN A 94 2.76 4.86 7.66
C GLN A 94 3.27 3.51 7.17
N VAL A 95 4.58 3.39 7.00
CA VAL A 95 5.25 2.18 6.51
C VAL A 95 5.97 1.51 7.65
N VAL A 96 5.69 0.23 7.89
CA VAL A 96 6.33 -0.58 8.93
C VAL A 96 6.80 -1.93 8.39
N PRO A 97 8.00 -2.39 8.75
CA PRO A 97 8.40 -3.76 8.46
C PRO A 97 7.54 -4.74 9.26
N SER A 98 7.13 -5.82 8.62
CA SER A 98 6.35 -6.90 9.22
C SER A 98 6.93 -8.27 8.83
N THR A 99 6.59 -9.29 9.59
CA THR A 99 6.90 -10.71 9.31
C THR A 99 5.63 -11.55 9.18
N ASP A 100 4.50 -10.93 8.82
CA ASP A 100 3.23 -11.61 8.53
C ASP A 100 3.38 -12.57 7.32
N ASP A 101 2.33 -13.21 6.82
CA ASP A 101 2.45 -14.04 5.61
C ASP A 101 1.84 -13.29 4.40
N PRO A 102 2.60 -13.04 3.32
CA PRO A 102 2.06 -12.40 2.14
C PRO A 102 1.18 -13.32 1.29
N GLY A 103 1.19 -14.62 1.57
CA GLY A 103 0.64 -15.62 0.68
C GLY A 103 1.43 -15.75 -0.63
N THR A 104 0.87 -16.55 -1.53
CA THR A 104 1.47 -16.85 -2.85
C THR A 104 1.09 -15.84 -3.93
N SER A 105 0.07 -15.03 -3.71
CA SER A 105 -0.47 -14.03 -4.66
C SER A 105 -0.94 -12.78 -3.94
N PHE A 106 -1.26 -11.71 -4.69
CA PHE A 106 -1.82 -10.50 -4.09
C PHE A 106 -3.35 -10.61 -3.93
N GLU A 107 -3.83 -10.73 -2.69
CA GLU A 107 -5.22 -11.07 -2.40
C GLU A 107 -6.00 -10.00 -1.62
N ARG A 108 -7.33 -10.07 -1.77
CA ARG A 108 -8.28 -9.15 -1.15
C ARG A 108 -8.84 -9.75 0.15
N LYS A 109 -8.35 -9.37 1.34
CA LYS A 109 -8.90 -9.79 2.66
C LYS A 109 -10.27 -9.16 3.06
N PRO A 110 -11.09 -9.79 3.89
CA PRO A 110 -12.32 -9.16 4.38
C PRO A 110 -12.04 -7.86 5.15
N THR A 111 -13.01 -6.94 5.16
CA THR A 111 -12.95 -5.71 5.96
C THR A 111 -13.07 -6.08 7.44
N VAL A 112 -12.17 -5.56 8.27
CA VAL A 112 -12.14 -5.83 9.73
C VAL A 112 -12.65 -4.66 10.55
#